data_AF-A0A9E4EXJ3-F1
#
_entry.id   AF-A0A9E4EXJ3-F1
#
_cell.length_a   1.000
_cell.length_b   1.000
_cell.length_c   1.000
_cell.angle_alpha   90.00
_cell.angle_beta   90.00
_cell.angle_gamma   90.00
#
_symmetry.space_group_name_H-M   'P 1'
#
loop_
_entity.id
_entity.type
_entity.pdbx_description
1 polymer ?
#
loop_
_entity_poly.entity_id
_entity_poly.type
_entity_poly.pdbx_seq_one_letter_code
_entity_poly.pdbx_strand_id
1 'polypeptide(L)'
;MMLKLVLSPLDDRYSNSRNQGALPPAPFFSFYMACILRAMKIASHPELSKALADALETGPISFRHFMEVALYHPTGGYYCRDSPRIGPGGDFYTSPHQSPWLGRMIAPLLEKIRLRMDEPPALHLWEYGPGEGWLAFDILEAIHSSHS
;
A
#
# COMPACT_ATOMS: atom_id res chain seq x y z
N MET A 1 -2.81 -9.99 2.90
CA MET A 1 -2.05 -9.87 4.17
C MET A 1 -2.78 -8.89 5.08
N MET A 2 -2.84 -9.16 6.38
CA MET A 2 -3.62 -8.41 7.37
C MET A 2 -2.71 -8.06 8.55
N LEU A 3 -2.69 -6.80 8.97
CA LEU A 3 -1.92 -6.33 10.13
C LEU A 3 -2.88 -6.03 11.29
N LYS A 4 -2.55 -6.54 12.48
CA LYS A 4 -3.30 -6.28 13.71
C LYS A 4 -2.45 -5.43 14.64
N LEU A 5 -2.96 -4.25 15.02
CA LEU A 5 -2.40 -3.42 16.08
C LEU A 5 -3.27 -3.54 17.32
N VAL A 6 -2.64 -3.60 18.49
CA VAL A 6 -3.32 -3.56 19.78
C VAL A 6 -2.82 -2.30 20.49
N LEU A 7 -3.75 -1.42 20.83
CA LEU A 7 -3.46 -0.18 21.55
C LEU A 7 -4.00 -0.34 22.97
N SER A 8 -3.13 -0.66 23.92
CA SER A 8 -3.42 -0.63 25.36
C SER A 8 -2.74 0.58 26.01
N PRO A 9 -3.21 1.05 27.19
CA PRO A 9 -2.62 2.19 27.91
C PRO A 9 -1.13 2.08 28.25
N LEU A 10 -0.46 0.97 27.98
CA LEU A 10 0.98 0.79 28.10
C LEU A 10 1.41 -0.25 27.05
N ASP A 11 2.21 0.14 26.07
CA ASP A 11 3.01 -0.80 25.27
C ASP A 11 4.26 -0.06 24.73
N ASP A 12 5.30 -0.02 25.57
CA ASP A 12 6.62 0.60 25.32
C ASP A 12 7.54 -0.25 24.41
N ARG A 13 6.99 -1.08 23.52
CA ARG A 13 7.80 -2.01 22.71
C ARG A 13 7.74 -1.72 21.23
N TYR A 14 8.41 -0.63 20.82
CA TYR A 14 8.89 -0.49 19.44
C TYR A 14 10.19 0.32 19.39
N SER A 15 11.34 -0.35 19.19
CA SER A 15 12.65 0.29 19.02
C SER A 15 12.93 0.60 17.54
N ASN A 16 13.42 1.81 17.28
CA ASN A 16 13.57 2.48 15.99
C ASN A 16 14.89 2.16 15.26
N SER A 17 14.86 2.10 13.92
CA SER A 17 15.95 2.56 13.05
C SER A 17 15.46 2.94 11.64
N ARG A 18 14.78 4.10 11.49
CA ARG A 18 14.68 4.76 10.17
C ARG A 18 16.00 5.50 9.90
N ASN A 19 16.82 4.97 8.98
CA ASN A 19 17.90 5.77 8.40
C ASN A 19 17.30 7.00 7.74
N GLN A 20 17.76 8.18 8.19
CA GLN A 20 17.42 9.48 7.61
C GLN A 20 18.06 9.57 6.21
N GLY A 21 17.36 9.07 5.19
CA GLY A 21 17.71 9.29 3.79
C GLY A 21 17.03 10.56 3.29
N ALA A 22 17.83 11.57 2.97
CA ALA A 22 17.38 12.81 2.35
C ALA A 22 16.56 12.53 1.07
N LEU A 23 15.47 13.28 0.89
CA LEU A 23 14.66 13.29 -0.32
C LEU A 23 15.50 13.80 -1.50
N PRO A 24 15.70 13.03 -2.60
CA PRO A 24 16.39 13.56 -3.77
C PRO A 24 15.52 14.64 -4.44
N PRO A 25 16.13 15.71 -4.98
CA PRO A 25 15.39 16.73 -5.71
C PRO A 25 14.86 16.16 -7.03
N ALA A 26 13.54 16.23 -7.24
CA ALA A 26 12.90 15.77 -8.47
C ALA A 26 13.03 16.82 -9.59
N PRO A 27 13.52 16.48 -10.80
CA PRO A 27 13.19 17.23 -12.00
C PRO A 27 11.87 16.70 -12.56
N PHE A 28 10.83 17.54 -12.47
CA PHE A 28 9.42 17.24 -12.77
C PHE A 28 9.09 16.81 -14.22
N PHE A 29 10.07 16.74 -15.14
CA PHE A 29 9.80 16.56 -16.57
C PHE A 29 10.15 15.18 -17.14
N SER A 30 10.88 14.33 -16.41
CA SER A 30 11.32 13.00 -16.91
C SER A 30 10.33 11.87 -16.58
N PHE A 31 9.46 12.07 -15.59
CA PHE A 31 8.55 11.04 -15.08
C PHE A 31 7.41 10.70 -16.04
N TYR A 32 6.89 11.70 -16.76
CA TYR A 32 5.74 11.53 -17.65
C TYR A 32 6.05 10.65 -18.86
N MET A 33 7.29 10.69 -19.36
CA MET A 33 7.73 9.87 -20.50
C MET A 33 7.99 8.40 -20.08
N ALA A 34 8.42 8.17 -18.84
CA ALA A 34 8.60 6.82 -18.29
C ALA A 34 7.26 6.08 -18.10
N CYS A 35 6.18 6.79 -17.73
CA CYS A 35 4.84 6.20 -17.62
C CYS A 35 4.26 5.76 -18.97
N ILE A 36 4.49 6.52 -20.05
CA ILE A 36 4.01 6.18 -21.39
C ILE A 36 4.78 4.98 -21.98
N LEU A 37 6.10 4.91 -21.74
CA LEU A 37 6.90 3.75 -22.15
C LEU A 37 6.60 2.48 -21.31
N ARG A 38 6.11 2.62 -20.06
CA ARG A 38 5.67 1.47 -19.22
C ARG A 38 4.34 0.87 -19.68
N ALA A 39 3.44 1.66 -20.25
CA ALA A 39 2.19 1.17 -20.83
C ALA A 39 2.40 0.23 -22.03
N MET A 40 3.52 0.37 -22.75
CA MET A 40 3.92 -0.55 -23.85
C MET A 40 4.35 -1.94 -23.36
N LYS A 41 4.48 -2.18 -22.05
CA LYS A 41 4.89 -3.46 -21.47
C LYS A 41 3.72 -4.44 -21.25
N ILE A 42 2.53 -4.21 -21.81
CA ILE A 42 1.51 -5.26 -21.93
C ILE A 42 1.99 -6.38 -22.87
N ALA A 43 2.95 -6.10 -23.76
CA ALA A 43 3.62 -7.08 -24.62
C ALA A 43 4.73 -7.92 -23.94
N SER A 44 4.94 -7.81 -22.62
CA SER A 44 6.11 -8.42 -21.94
C SER A 44 5.88 -9.75 -21.24
N HIS A 45 4.64 -10.27 -21.23
CA HIS A 45 4.30 -11.52 -20.55
C HIS A 45 3.52 -12.44 -21.49
N PRO A 46 4.21 -13.28 -22.29
CA PRO A 46 3.58 -14.09 -23.34
C PRO A 46 2.49 -15.01 -22.80
N GLU A 47 2.67 -15.54 -21.58
CA GLU A 47 1.68 -16.38 -20.91
C GLU A 47 0.37 -15.63 -20.58
N LEU A 48 0.47 -14.37 -20.12
CA LEU A 48 -0.71 -13.54 -19.84
C LEU A 48 -1.46 -13.20 -21.14
N SER A 49 -0.72 -12.79 -22.17
CA SER A 49 -1.29 -12.45 -23.48
C SER A 49 -1.98 -13.67 -24.11
N LYS A 50 -1.37 -14.85 -23.99
CA LYS A 50 -1.95 -16.12 -24.44
C LYS A 50 -3.23 -16.46 -23.67
N ALA A 51 -3.22 -16.38 -22.34
CA ALA A 51 -4.41 -16.66 -21.53
C ALA A 51 -5.62 -15.77 -21.92
N LEU A 52 -5.37 -14.49 -22.22
CA LEU A 52 -6.40 -13.58 -22.71
C LEU A 52 -6.84 -13.91 -24.15
N ALA A 53 -5.92 -14.32 -25.02
CA ALA A 53 -6.25 -14.74 -26.38
C ALA A 53 -7.10 -16.02 -26.39
N ASP A 54 -6.71 -17.03 -25.63
CA ASP A 54 -7.44 -18.30 -25.47
C ASP A 54 -8.86 -18.03 -24.93
N ALA A 55 -9.01 -17.13 -23.95
CA ALA A 55 -10.31 -16.76 -23.40
C ALA A 55 -11.24 -16.09 -24.43
N LEU A 56 -10.67 -15.40 -25.41
CA LEU A 56 -11.42 -14.73 -26.49
C LEU A 56 -11.82 -15.67 -27.64
N GLU A 57 -11.25 -16.87 -27.75
CA GLU A 57 -11.59 -17.83 -28.83
C GLU A 57 -13.06 -18.26 -28.77
N THR A 58 -13.64 -18.31 -27.56
CA THR A 58 -15.05 -18.67 -27.36
C THR A 58 -16.01 -17.50 -27.51
N GLY A 59 -15.50 -16.30 -27.75
CA GLY A 59 -16.25 -15.06 -27.91
C GLY A 59 -15.78 -13.94 -26.97
N PRO A 60 -16.47 -12.79 -26.97
CA PRO A 60 -16.12 -11.66 -26.11
C PRO A 60 -16.14 -12.03 -24.63
N ILE A 61 -15.10 -11.65 -23.89
CA ILE A 61 -15.07 -11.78 -22.44
C ILE A 61 -15.60 -10.53 -21.75
N SER A 62 -16.12 -10.69 -20.54
CA SER A 62 -16.51 -9.55 -19.70
C SER A 62 -15.28 -8.74 -19.27
N PHE A 63 -15.47 -7.44 -19.02
CA PHE A 63 -14.42 -6.60 -18.43
C PHE A 63 -13.93 -7.15 -17.08
N ARG A 64 -14.83 -7.77 -16.29
CA ARG A 64 -14.46 -8.44 -15.04
C ARG A 64 -13.44 -9.56 -15.27
N HIS A 65 -13.69 -10.44 -16.24
CA HIS A 65 -12.78 -11.54 -16.57
C HIS A 65 -11.43 -10.98 -17.04
N PHE A 66 -11.45 -10.00 -17.94
CA PHE A 66 -10.22 -9.33 -18.37
C PHE A 66 -9.41 -8.78 -17.18
N MET A 67 -10.07 -8.07 -16.25
CA MET A 67 -9.43 -7.50 -15.07
C MET A 67 -8.89 -8.58 -14.12
N GLU A 68 -9.59 -9.68 -13.95
CA GLU A 68 -9.14 -10.81 -13.14
C GLU A 68 -7.82 -11.39 -13.67
N VAL A 69 -7.75 -11.65 -14.98
CA VAL A 69 -6.54 -12.17 -15.62
C VAL A 69 -5.41 -11.14 -15.62
N ALA A 70 -5.69 -9.89 -16.01
CA ALA A 70 -4.69 -8.82 -16.04
C ALA A 70 -4.07 -8.52 -14.67
N LEU A 71 -4.87 -8.62 -13.60
CA LEU A 71 -4.41 -8.33 -12.24
C LEU A 71 -3.78 -9.53 -11.53
N TYR A 72 -4.28 -10.74 -11.75
CA TYR A 72 -3.98 -11.89 -10.90
C TYR A 72 -3.46 -13.14 -11.63
N HIS A 73 -3.16 -13.06 -12.94
CA HIS A 73 -2.52 -14.20 -13.62
C HIS A 73 -1.20 -14.60 -12.93
N PRO A 74 -0.95 -15.89 -12.63
CA PRO A 74 0.17 -16.31 -11.82
C PRO A 74 1.55 -15.85 -12.31
N THR A 75 1.78 -15.84 -13.62
CA THR A 75 3.10 -15.54 -14.21
C THR A 75 3.24 -14.12 -14.74
N GLY A 76 2.13 -13.35 -14.84
CA GLY A 76 2.14 -12.07 -15.54
C GLY A 76 1.15 -11.03 -15.01
N GLY A 77 0.29 -11.42 -14.07
CA GLY A 77 -0.70 -10.56 -13.43
C GLY A 77 -0.02 -9.48 -12.61
N TYR A 78 -0.58 -8.27 -12.65
CA TYR A 78 -0.01 -7.09 -12.01
C TYR A 78 0.34 -7.30 -10.51
N TYR A 79 -0.54 -7.95 -9.74
CA TYR A 79 -0.34 -8.22 -8.31
C TYR A 79 0.47 -9.50 -8.01
N CYS A 80 0.80 -10.30 -9.02
CA CYS A 80 1.58 -11.53 -8.86
C CYS A 80 3.07 -11.36 -9.18
N ARG A 81 3.49 -10.18 -9.66
CA ARG A 81 4.90 -9.87 -9.96
C ARG A 81 5.70 -9.55 -8.70
N ASP A 82 6.99 -9.87 -8.72
CA ASP A 82 7.96 -9.56 -7.65
C ASP A 82 8.56 -8.14 -7.73
N SER A 83 8.11 -7.31 -8.67
CA SER A 83 8.57 -5.92 -8.77
C SER A 83 7.97 -5.03 -7.67
N PRO A 84 8.71 -4.03 -7.16
CA PRO A 84 8.15 -3.02 -6.26
C PRO A 84 6.93 -2.38 -6.92
N ARG A 85 5.78 -2.42 -6.25
CA ARG A 85 4.51 -1.85 -6.76
C ARG A 85 4.26 -0.44 -6.26
N ILE A 86 4.73 -0.13 -5.05
CA ILE A 86 4.47 1.12 -4.34
C ILE A 86 5.81 1.83 -4.04
N GLY A 87 5.82 3.16 -4.09
CA GLY A 87 6.99 3.99 -3.76
C GLY A 87 7.81 4.43 -4.98
N PRO A 88 9.02 5.00 -4.79
CA PRO A 88 9.79 5.66 -5.85
C PRO A 88 10.16 4.78 -7.06
N GLY A 89 10.21 3.46 -6.87
CA GLY A 89 10.44 2.47 -7.95
C GLY A 89 9.17 1.76 -8.44
N GLY A 90 8.03 2.01 -7.79
CA GLY A 90 6.75 1.40 -8.10
C GLY A 90 5.97 2.12 -9.19
N ASP A 91 4.76 1.63 -9.48
CA ASP A 91 3.84 2.28 -10.42
C ASP A 91 2.95 3.32 -9.72
N PHE A 92 2.85 3.24 -8.39
CA PHE A 92 1.99 4.11 -7.59
C PHE A 92 2.68 4.62 -6.32
N TYR A 93 2.25 5.79 -5.87
CA TYR A 93 2.53 6.30 -4.53
C TYR A 93 1.21 6.33 -3.75
N THR A 94 1.22 5.90 -2.50
CA THR A 94 0.06 6.01 -1.61
C THR A 94 0.31 7.07 -0.54
N SER A 95 -0.75 7.60 0.07
CA SER A 95 -0.63 8.66 1.09
C SER A 95 0.33 8.33 2.25
N PRO A 96 0.38 7.10 2.80
CA PRO A 96 1.38 6.72 3.80
C PRO A 96 2.83 6.82 3.31
N HIS A 97 3.08 6.69 2.00
CA HIS A 97 4.41 6.83 1.43
C HIS A 97 4.80 8.30 1.25
N GLN A 98 3.83 9.18 1.04
CA GLN A 98 4.07 10.60 0.77
C GLN A 98 4.43 11.37 2.03
N SER A 99 3.78 11.07 3.16
CA SER A 99 3.97 11.83 4.38
C SER A 99 3.45 11.10 5.63
N PRO A 100 4.10 11.26 6.81
CA PRO A 100 3.61 10.70 8.06
C PRO A 100 2.35 11.39 8.60
N TRP A 101 1.93 12.51 7.99
CA TRP A 101 0.78 13.28 8.48
C TRP A 101 -0.53 12.49 8.48
N LEU A 102 -0.71 11.52 7.57
CA LEU A 102 -1.90 10.68 7.58
C LEU A 102 -2.00 9.87 8.88
N GLY A 103 -0.92 9.19 9.29
CA GLY A 103 -0.88 8.44 10.55
C GLY A 103 -1.04 9.36 11.76
N ARG A 104 -0.37 10.52 11.74
CA ARG A 104 -0.47 11.55 12.80
C ARG A 104 -1.87 12.14 12.96
N MET A 105 -2.66 12.23 11.89
CA MET A 105 -4.06 12.67 11.97
C MET A 105 -4.99 11.56 12.47
N ILE A 106 -4.69 10.29 12.18
CA ILE A 106 -5.49 9.15 12.62
C ILE A 106 -5.29 8.88 14.12
N ALA A 107 -4.08 9.07 14.67
CA ALA A 107 -3.80 8.88 16.10
C ALA A 107 -4.80 9.60 17.05
N PRO A 108 -5.03 10.92 16.96
CA PRO A 108 -6.00 11.61 17.81
C PRO A 108 -7.46 11.24 17.49
N LEU A 109 -7.74 10.75 16.27
CA LEU A 109 -9.05 10.21 15.94
C LEU A 109 -9.31 8.89 16.69
N LEU A 110 -8.32 8.01 16.80
CA LEU A 110 -8.42 6.75 17.53
C LEU A 110 -8.66 7.00 19.03
N GLU A 111 -8.03 8.01 19.61
CA GLU A 111 -8.29 8.42 20.99
C GLU A 111 -9.75 8.89 21.17
N LYS A 112 -10.26 9.74 20.27
CA LYS A 112 -11.67 10.16 20.28
C LYS A 112 -12.64 8.99 20.13
N ILE A 113 -12.28 7.97 19.35
CA ILE A 113 -13.06 6.74 19.21
C ILE A 113 -13.04 5.95 20.52
N ARG A 114 -11.86 5.78 21.15
CA ARG A 114 -11.71 5.11 22.45
C ARG A 114 -12.59 5.75 23.52
N LEU A 115 -12.57 7.09 23.62
CA LEU A 115 -13.41 7.85 24.56
C LEU A 115 -14.91 7.64 24.31
N ARG A 116 -15.33 7.54 23.05
CA ARG A 116 -16.74 7.25 22.68
C ARG A 116 -17.17 5.81 22.91
N MET A 117 -16.23 4.90 23.11
CA MET A 117 -16.48 3.48 23.39
C MET A 117 -16.41 3.17 24.90
N ASP A 118 -16.59 4.18 25.75
CA ASP A 118 -16.47 4.07 27.21
C ASP A 118 -15.10 3.57 27.65
N GLU A 119 -14.05 4.04 26.97
CA GLU A 119 -12.66 3.84 27.36
C GLU A 119 -12.26 2.37 27.57
N PRO A 120 -12.40 1.51 26.53
CA PRO A 120 -12.04 0.12 26.66
C PRO A 120 -10.55 -0.02 27.01
N PRO A 121 -10.17 -1.07 27.77
CA PRO A 121 -8.79 -1.29 28.21
C PRO A 121 -7.83 -1.58 27.04
N ALA A 122 -8.37 -1.92 25.87
CA ALA A 122 -7.60 -2.06 24.63
C ALA A 122 -8.46 -1.71 23.41
N LEU A 123 -7.84 -1.10 22.40
CA LEU A 123 -8.42 -0.90 21.08
C LEU A 123 -7.65 -1.75 20.05
N HIS A 124 -8.37 -2.56 19.28
CA HIS A 124 -7.79 -3.38 18.21
C HIS A 124 -8.02 -2.72 16.85
N LEU A 125 -6.94 -2.41 16.13
CA LEU A 125 -7.00 -1.89 14.77
C LEU A 125 -6.55 -2.97 13.78
N TRP A 126 -7.33 -3.17 12.72
CA TRP A 126 -7.02 -4.11 11.65
C TRP A 126 -6.81 -3.36 10.34
N GLU A 127 -5.62 -3.46 9.76
CA GLU A 127 -5.28 -2.86 8.47
C GLU A 127 -5.26 -3.95 7.40
N TYR A 128 -6.14 -3.81 6.42
CA TYR A 128 -6.22 -4.70 5.26
C TYR A 128 -5.37 -4.16 4.12
N GLY A 129 -4.45 -4.99 3.62
CA GLY A 129 -3.51 -4.56 2.59
C GLY A 129 -2.56 -3.46 3.09
N PRO A 130 -1.80 -3.68 4.18
CA PRO A 130 -0.97 -2.66 4.81
C PRO A 130 0.22 -2.20 3.95
N GLY A 131 0.42 -2.81 2.78
CA GLY A 131 1.64 -2.65 1.99
C GLY A 131 2.86 -2.96 2.87
N GLU A 132 3.73 -1.97 2.98
CA GLU A 132 4.96 -1.94 3.75
C GLU A 132 4.74 -1.64 5.24
N GLY A 133 3.51 -1.32 5.67
CA GLY A 133 3.16 -1.07 7.07
C GLY A 133 3.43 0.37 7.55
N TRP A 134 3.70 1.30 6.64
CA TRP A 134 4.02 2.68 7.01
C TRP A 134 2.90 3.40 7.76
N LEU A 135 1.64 3.14 7.39
CA LEU A 135 0.50 3.77 8.05
C LEU A 135 0.43 3.38 9.52
N ALA A 136 0.49 2.08 9.80
CA ALA A 136 0.55 1.54 11.15
C ALA A 136 1.71 2.11 11.96
N PHE A 137 2.91 2.18 11.37
CA PHE A 137 4.08 2.75 12.01
C PHE A 137 3.85 4.21 12.42
N ASP A 138 3.39 5.06 11.49
CA ASP A 138 3.21 6.49 11.75
C ASP A 138 2.06 6.75 12.77
N ILE A 139 1.05 5.88 12.82
CA ILE A 139 0.00 5.92 13.86
C ILE A 139 0.58 5.62 15.24
N LEU A 140 1.34 4.52 15.37
CA LEU A 140 1.96 4.12 16.64
C LEU A 140 2.95 5.18 17.14
N GLU A 141 3.80 5.69 16.25
CA GLU A 141 4.75 6.76 16.57
C GLU A 141 4.03 8.01 17.10
N ALA A 142 2.93 8.40 16.46
CA ALA A 142 2.15 9.56 16.87
C ALA A 142 1.47 9.36 18.23
N ILE A 143 0.94 8.17 18.51
CA ILE A 143 0.34 7.84 19.81
C ILE A 143 1.40 7.83 20.91
N HIS A 144 2.56 7.23 20.67
CA HIS A 144 3.66 7.22 21.64
C HIS A 144 4.15 8.64 21.96
N SER A 145 4.32 9.47 20.92
CA SER A 145 4.81 10.85 21.08
C SER A 145 3.84 11.78 21.79
N SER A 146 2.52 11.49 21.80
CA SER A 146 1.52 12.33 22.46
C SER A 146 1.36 12.04 23.96
N HIS A 147 1.95 10.93 24.44
CA HIS A 147 1.89 10.49 25.84
C HIS A 147 3.23 10.69 26.58
N SER A 148 4.24 11.27 25.92
CA SER A 148 5.52 11.72 26.51
C SER A 148 5.47 13.20 26.85
#